data_AF-A0A1F7VC98-F1
#
_entry.id   AF-A0A1F7VC98-F1
#
_cell.length_a   1.000
_cell.length_b   1.000
_cell.length_c   1.000
_cell.angle_alpha   90.00
_cell.angle_beta   90.00
_cell.angle_gamma   90.00
#
_symmetry.space_group_name_H-M   'P 1'
#
loop_
_entity.id
_entity.type
_entity.pdbx_description
1 polymer ?
#
loop_
_entity_poly.entity_id
_entity_poly.type
_entity_poly.pdbx_seq_one_letter_code
_entity_poly.pdbx_strand_id
1 'polypeptide(L)'
;MMKTAHYLELLLAEAGKRSHMSLHQMRYTLPDEFMPILHGHIPHVSHRMKNAILVFTEGALHGKIFAGDPALREEQKYFPSNNPISSSPHGVLKGRVACQGKAIGTVKVLMNPSEAYKVNHGDVLVTSMTSPDFITSIRKCVAIVTNEGGLTCHAAIISRELNIPCIIGTKNATQFLKDGDKVEVNADEGVVTVLE
;
A
#
# COMPACT_ATOMS: atom_id res chain seq x y z
N MET A 1 9.34 10.43 5.19
CA MET A 1 9.87 9.24 5.91
C MET A 1 9.89 9.51 7.41
N MET A 2 9.31 8.63 8.23
CA MET A 2 9.26 8.78 9.69
C MET A 2 10.68 8.81 10.26
N LYS A 3 11.03 9.78 11.14
CA LYS A 3 12.40 9.94 11.67
C LYS A 3 12.98 8.65 12.24
N THR A 4 12.15 7.86 12.92
CA THR A 4 12.51 6.56 13.50
C THR A 4 12.98 5.55 12.44
N ALA A 5 12.30 5.48 11.30
CA ALA A 5 12.68 4.59 10.21
C ALA A 5 14.02 5.02 9.57
N HIS A 6 14.26 6.32 9.45
CA HIS A 6 15.52 6.84 8.93
C HIS A 6 16.72 6.45 9.82
N TYR A 7 16.61 6.65 11.14
CA TYR A 7 17.69 6.28 12.06
C TYR A 7 17.88 4.77 12.18
N LEU A 8 16.78 4.00 12.14
CA LEU A 8 16.85 2.54 12.08
C LEU A 8 17.60 2.09 10.83
N GLU A 9 17.34 2.70 9.68
CA GLU A 9 18.03 2.37 8.43
C GLU A 9 19.54 2.66 8.50
N LEU A 10 19.93 3.79 9.08
CA LEU A 10 21.34 4.10 9.33
C LEU A 10 22.01 3.08 10.27
N LEU A 11 21.31 2.68 11.33
CA LEU A 11 21.78 1.65 12.27
C LEU A 11 21.93 0.29 11.58
N LEU A 12 20.91 -0.15 10.83
CA LEU A 12 20.95 -1.41 10.10
C LEU A 12 22.06 -1.40 9.03
N ALA A 13 22.28 -0.27 8.36
CA ALA A 13 23.34 -0.12 7.37
C ALA A 13 24.73 -0.26 8.01
N GLU A 14 24.95 0.36 9.18
CA GLU A 14 26.22 0.27 9.89
C GLU A 14 26.46 -1.13 10.48
N ALA A 15 25.43 -1.73 11.09
CA ALA A 15 25.50 -3.10 11.58
C ALA A 15 25.77 -4.10 10.45
N GLY A 16 25.10 -3.96 9.30
CA GLY A 16 25.33 -4.79 8.13
C GLY A 16 26.76 -4.70 7.60
N LYS A 17 27.36 -3.50 7.57
CA LYS A 17 28.78 -3.34 7.19
C LYS A 17 29.72 -4.14 8.09
N ARG A 18 29.47 -4.16 9.41
CA ARG A 18 30.30 -4.88 10.39
C ARG A 18 30.11 -6.39 10.34
N SER A 19 28.93 -6.86 9.96
CA SER A 19 28.59 -8.29 9.88
C SER A 19 28.65 -8.87 8.46
N HIS A 20 29.15 -8.11 7.48
CA HIS A 20 29.18 -8.49 6.05
C HIS A 20 27.80 -8.82 5.46
N MET A 21 26.75 -8.18 5.97
CA MET A 21 25.38 -8.29 5.45
C MET A 21 24.97 -7.01 4.70
N SER A 22 24.27 -7.17 3.59
CA SER A 22 23.71 -6.02 2.87
C SER A 22 22.58 -5.36 3.69
N LEU A 23 22.35 -4.05 3.48
CA LEU A 23 21.21 -3.35 4.10
C LEU A 23 19.88 -4.05 3.78
N HIS A 24 19.74 -4.59 2.56
CA HIS A 24 18.56 -5.34 2.17
C HIS A 24 18.37 -6.58 3.06
N GLN A 25 19.41 -7.38 3.29
CA GLN A 25 19.35 -8.54 4.19
C GLN A 25 19.05 -8.13 5.64
N MET A 26 19.66 -7.05 6.11
CA MET A 26 19.45 -6.52 7.46
C MET A 26 18.00 -6.09 7.71
N ARG A 27 17.21 -5.76 6.68
CA ARG A 27 15.77 -5.45 6.83
C ARG A 27 14.90 -6.69 7.13
N TYR A 28 15.44 -7.90 6.98
CA TYR A 28 14.72 -9.16 7.24
C TYR A 28 15.20 -9.88 8.52
N THR A 29 16.04 -9.22 9.33
CA THR A 29 16.45 -9.74 10.64
C THR A 29 15.45 -9.32 11.71
N LEU A 30 15.40 -10.09 12.79
CA LEU A 30 14.56 -9.80 13.96
C LEU A 30 15.34 -8.99 15.01
N PRO A 31 14.65 -8.21 15.88
CA PRO A 31 15.31 -7.46 16.95
C PRO A 31 16.23 -8.33 17.83
N ASP A 32 15.81 -9.55 18.16
CA ASP A 32 16.57 -10.47 19.02
C ASP A 32 17.81 -11.06 18.32
N GLU A 33 17.84 -11.04 16.99
CA GLU A 33 18.99 -11.48 16.19
C GLU A 33 20.05 -10.37 16.08
N PHE A 34 19.71 -9.12 16.41
CA PHE A 34 20.58 -7.98 16.19
C PHE A 34 21.87 -8.05 17.01
N MET A 35 21.77 -8.36 18.31
CA MET A 35 22.97 -8.51 19.17
C MET A 35 23.86 -9.68 18.72
N PRO A 36 23.33 -10.89 18.43
CA PRO A 36 24.12 -11.97 17.83
C PRO A 36 24.83 -11.59 16.52
N ILE A 37 24.18 -10.84 15.62
CA ILE A 37 24.77 -10.37 14.36
C ILE A 37 26.01 -9.51 14.60
N LEU A 38 25.96 -8.61 15.57
CA LEU A 38 27.11 -7.76 15.92
C LEU A 38 28.29 -8.57 16.48
N HIS A 39 28.03 -9.76 17.02
CA HIS A 39 29.05 -10.70 17.48
C HIS A 39 29.43 -11.75 16.42
N GLY A 40 29.04 -11.56 15.15
CA GLY A 40 29.45 -12.40 14.03
C GLY A 40 28.52 -13.60 13.74
N HIS A 41 27.37 -13.71 14.41
CA HIS A 41 26.38 -14.76 14.10
C HIS A 41 25.45 -14.29 12.98
N ILE A 42 25.64 -14.81 11.77
CA ILE A 42 24.86 -14.41 10.60
C ILE A 42 23.62 -15.32 10.45
N PRO A 43 22.38 -14.80 10.61
CA PRO A 43 21.18 -15.60 10.42
C PRO A 43 20.88 -15.87 8.94
N HIS A 44 20.26 -17.01 8.65
CA HIS A 44 19.76 -17.34 7.31
C HIS A 44 18.46 -16.59 6.99
N VAL A 45 18.58 -15.39 6.43
CA VAL A 45 17.42 -14.53 6.09
C VAL A 45 16.81 -14.81 4.70
N SER A 46 17.48 -15.58 3.84
CA SER A 46 17.06 -15.81 2.44
C SER A 46 15.63 -16.35 2.29
N HIS A 47 15.17 -17.15 3.24
CA HIS A 47 13.80 -17.69 3.24
C HIS A 47 12.76 -16.61 3.56
N ARG A 48 13.08 -15.67 4.46
CA ARG A 48 12.19 -14.57 4.84
C ARG A 48 12.02 -13.55 3.73
N MET A 49 13.06 -13.38 2.91
CA MET A 49 13.05 -12.50 1.75
C MET A 49 12.07 -12.96 0.65
N LYS A 50 11.70 -14.25 0.61
CA LYS A 50 10.72 -14.77 -0.35
C LYS A 50 9.30 -14.53 0.10
N ASN A 51 8.98 -14.96 1.31
CA ASN A 51 7.70 -14.73 1.97
C ASN A 51 7.85 -14.99 3.47
N ALA A 52 7.29 -14.13 4.32
CA ALA A 52 7.29 -14.32 5.76
C ALA A 52 6.06 -13.69 6.41
N ILE A 53 5.55 -14.34 7.45
CA ILE A 53 4.53 -13.79 8.33
C ILE A 53 5.03 -13.86 9.78
N LEU A 54 4.83 -12.77 10.51
CA LEU A 54 5.15 -12.66 11.93
C LEU A 54 3.84 -12.60 12.71
N VAL A 55 3.57 -13.65 13.49
CA VAL A 55 2.32 -13.81 14.24
C VAL A 55 2.57 -13.52 15.72
N PHE A 56 1.82 -12.55 16.25
CA PHE A 56 1.76 -12.29 17.69
C PHE A 56 0.46 -12.87 18.24
N THR A 57 0.57 -13.84 19.15
CA THR A 57 -0.59 -14.39 19.87
C THR A 57 -0.80 -13.62 21.17
N GLU A 58 -2.03 -13.62 21.68
CA GLU A 58 -2.35 -12.95 22.94
C GLU A 58 -1.43 -13.43 24.09
N GLY A 59 -0.85 -12.47 24.82
CA GLY A 59 0.09 -12.73 25.90
C GLY A 59 1.52 -13.11 25.48
N ALA A 60 1.83 -13.20 24.17
CA ALA A 60 3.18 -13.50 23.72
C ALA A 60 4.09 -12.26 23.75
N LEU A 61 5.23 -12.38 24.43
CA LEU A 61 6.32 -11.38 24.44
C LEU A 61 7.10 -11.36 23.11
N HIS A 62 7.13 -12.48 22.39
CA HIS A 62 7.85 -12.65 21.13
C HIS A 62 6.92 -13.19 20.05
N GLY A 63 7.00 -12.63 18.84
CA GLY A 63 6.25 -13.10 17.69
C GLY A 63 6.84 -14.39 17.12
N LYS A 64 5.99 -15.29 16.62
CA LYS A 64 6.42 -16.48 15.87
C LYS A 64 6.56 -16.12 14.40
N ILE A 65 7.74 -16.35 13.84
CA ILE A 65 7.99 -16.13 12.42
C ILE A 65 7.82 -17.43 11.62
N PHE A 66 7.08 -17.35 10.53
CA PHE A 66 6.98 -18.38 9.51
C PHE A 66 7.57 -17.82 8.22
N ALA A 67 8.34 -18.62 7.48
CA ALA A 67 8.99 -18.18 6.23
C ALA A 67 8.82 -19.26 5.15
N GLY A 68 8.70 -18.86 3.88
CA GLY A 68 8.46 -19.77 2.75
C GLY A 68 7.06 -20.40 2.77
N ASP A 69 6.94 -21.68 2.41
CA ASP A 69 5.65 -22.38 2.31
C ASP A 69 4.85 -22.43 3.64
N PRO A 70 5.48 -22.58 4.83
CA PRO A 70 4.78 -22.40 6.11
C PRO A 70 4.12 -21.02 6.29
N ALA A 71 4.70 -19.96 5.72
CA ALA A 71 4.14 -18.61 5.84
C ALA A 71 2.80 -18.50 5.11
N LEU A 72 2.70 -19.04 3.89
CA LEU A 72 1.46 -19.08 3.10
C LEU A 72 0.34 -19.82 3.84
N ARG A 73 0.67 -20.93 4.50
CA ARG A 73 -0.31 -21.71 5.27
C ARG A 73 -0.82 -20.96 6.49
N GLU A 74 0.03 -20.20 7.17
CA GLU A 74 -0.42 -19.37 8.29
C GLU A 74 -1.20 -18.13 7.83
N GLU A 75 -0.75 -17.48 6.76
CA GLU A 75 -1.44 -16.33 6.18
C GLU A 75 -2.91 -16.65 5.86
N GLN A 76 -3.19 -17.81 5.25
CA GLN A 76 -4.56 -18.25 4.94
C GLN A 76 -5.49 -18.38 6.15
N LYS A 77 -4.96 -18.62 7.37
CA LYS A 77 -5.79 -18.71 8.58
C LYS A 77 -6.33 -17.37 9.03
N TYR A 78 -5.54 -16.31 8.83
CA TYR A 78 -5.88 -14.95 9.28
C TYR A 78 -6.47 -14.09 8.15
N PHE A 79 -6.03 -14.34 6.93
CA PHE A 79 -6.47 -13.68 5.71
C PHE A 79 -7.02 -14.73 4.74
N PRO A 80 -8.18 -15.36 5.05
CA PRO A 80 -8.82 -16.23 4.10
C PRO A 80 -9.08 -15.42 2.83
N SER A 81 -8.63 -15.94 1.68
CA SER A 81 -8.81 -15.31 0.37
C SER A 81 -10.30 -15.21 0.02
N ASN A 82 -11.00 -14.23 0.60
CA ASN A 82 -12.37 -13.92 0.27
C ASN A 82 -12.38 -13.05 -0.98
N ASN A 83 -12.45 -13.80 -2.07
CA ASN A 83 -13.17 -13.59 -3.32
C ASN A 83 -12.34 -13.42 -4.57
N PRO A 84 -12.77 -14.12 -5.65
CA PRO A 84 -12.27 -13.91 -7.00
C PRO A 84 -12.47 -12.45 -7.38
N ILE A 85 -11.67 -12.01 -8.34
CA ILE A 85 -11.89 -10.81 -9.14
C ILE A 85 -13.37 -10.80 -9.51
N SER A 86 -14.21 -10.08 -8.75
CA SER A 86 -15.57 -9.80 -9.17
C SER A 86 -15.43 -8.69 -10.20
N SER A 87 -14.92 -9.05 -11.37
CA SER A 87 -15.12 -8.30 -12.58
C SER A 87 -16.63 -8.26 -12.78
N SER A 88 -17.27 -7.22 -12.25
CA SER A 88 -18.60 -6.83 -12.70
C SER A 88 -18.53 -6.82 -14.24
N PRO A 89 -19.42 -7.50 -14.96
CA PRO A 89 -19.29 -7.71 -16.40
C PRO A 89 -19.30 -6.43 -17.28
N HIS A 90 -19.24 -5.22 -16.71
CA HIS A 90 -19.50 -3.93 -17.40
C HIS A 90 -18.49 -2.81 -17.11
N GLY A 91 -17.22 -3.11 -16.77
CA GLY A 91 -16.24 -2.02 -16.59
C GLY A 91 -16.47 -1.19 -15.32
N VAL A 92 -17.18 -1.76 -14.33
CA VAL A 92 -17.60 -1.08 -13.10
C VAL A 92 -16.82 -1.59 -11.90
N LEU A 93 -16.18 -0.67 -11.18
CA LEU A 93 -15.47 -0.89 -9.92
C LEU A 93 -16.25 -0.26 -8.76
N LYS A 94 -16.35 -0.96 -7.63
CA LYS A 94 -17.03 -0.47 -6.43
C LYS A 94 -16.06 -0.27 -5.28
N GLY A 95 -16.33 0.73 -4.45
CA GLY A 95 -15.60 0.97 -3.21
C GLY A 95 -16.46 1.68 -2.18
N ARG A 96 -15.83 2.12 -1.11
CA ARG A 96 -16.47 2.91 -0.05
C ARG A 96 -16.31 4.39 -0.37
N VAL A 97 -17.38 5.14 -0.20
CA VAL A 97 -17.37 6.60 -0.33
C VAL A 97 -16.60 7.22 0.83
N ALA A 98 -15.58 8.01 0.51
CA ALA A 98 -14.88 8.84 1.48
C ALA A 98 -15.35 10.30 1.41
N CYS A 99 -15.42 10.85 0.20
CA CYS A 99 -15.94 12.20 -0.07
C CYS A 99 -16.91 12.11 -1.25
N GLN A 100 -18.12 12.66 -1.08
CA GLN A 100 -19.18 12.66 -2.08
C GLN A 100 -18.84 13.56 -3.27
N GLY A 101 -19.61 13.40 -4.35
CA GLY A 101 -19.45 14.14 -5.60
C GLY A 101 -19.16 13.26 -6.81
N LYS A 102 -19.19 13.88 -7.99
CA LYS A 102 -18.96 13.20 -9.27
C LYS A 102 -17.91 13.94 -10.07
N ALA A 103 -17.03 13.19 -10.73
CA ALA A 103 -16.04 13.76 -11.63
C ALA A 103 -15.71 12.78 -12.76
N ILE A 104 -15.33 13.34 -13.91
CA ILE A 104 -14.84 12.58 -15.06
C ILE A 104 -13.41 13.02 -15.32
N GLY A 105 -12.52 12.07 -15.61
CA GLY A 105 -11.14 12.37 -15.95
C GLY A 105 -10.39 11.18 -16.49
N THR A 106 -9.14 11.42 -16.86
CA THR A 106 -8.23 10.36 -17.33
C THR A 106 -7.49 9.75 -16.14
N VAL A 107 -7.46 8.42 -16.07
CA VAL A 107 -6.79 7.66 -15.03
C VAL A 107 -5.29 7.86 -15.10
N LYS A 108 -4.71 8.17 -13.94
CA LYS A 108 -3.27 8.11 -13.66
C LYS A 108 -3.04 7.24 -12.44
N VAL A 109 -2.47 6.05 -12.69
CA VAL A 109 -2.05 5.08 -11.68
C VAL A 109 -0.66 5.47 -11.17
N LEU A 110 -0.57 5.81 -9.89
CA LEU A 110 0.68 6.16 -9.23
C LEU A 110 0.99 5.11 -8.15
N MET A 111 2.13 4.43 -8.29
CA MET A 111 2.61 3.48 -7.27
C MET A 111 3.56 4.15 -6.26
N ASN A 112 4.15 5.29 -6.62
CA ASN A 112 5.06 6.06 -5.77
C ASN A 112 4.79 7.57 -5.88
N PRO A 113 4.92 8.35 -4.79
CA PRO A 113 4.87 9.82 -4.84
C PRO A 113 5.81 10.47 -5.88
N SER A 114 6.95 9.85 -6.19
CA SER A 114 7.91 10.35 -7.20
C SER A 114 7.30 10.46 -8.61
N GLU A 115 6.19 9.78 -8.86
CA GLU A 115 5.46 9.80 -10.13
C GLU A 115 4.46 10.94 -10.24
N ALA A 116 4.49 11.91 -9.31
CA ALA A 116 3.58 13.06 -9.31
C ALA A 116 3.59 13.90 -10.61
N TYR A 117 4.67 13.80 -11.40
CA TYR A 117 4.76 14.44 -12.72
C TYR A 117 3.79 13.87 -13.75
N LYS A 118 3.25 12.66 -13.55
CA LYS A 118 2.27 12.03 -14.47
C LYS A 118 0.87 12.65 -14.38
N VAL A 119 0.56 13.30 -13.26
CA VAL A 119 -0.78 13.83 -12.98
C VAL A 119 -0.89 15.27 -13.43
N ASN A 120 -1.86 15.52 -14.29
CA ASN A 120 -2.25 16.85 -14.75
C ASN A 120 -3.57 17.28 -14.12
N HIS A 121 -3.90 18.56 -14.31
CA HIS A 121 -5.21 19.07 -13.92
C HIS A 121 -6.31 18.36 -14.70
N GLY A 122 -7.33 17.86 -14.02
CA GLY A 122 -8.42 17.11 -14.65
C GLY A 122 -8.29 15.59 -14.61
N ASP A 123 -7.17 15.06 -14.13
CA ASP A 123 -6.94 13.61 -14.07
C ASP A 123 -7.58 12.97 -12.83
N VAL A 124 -7.84 11.65 -12.90
CA VAL A 124 -8.26 10.83 -11.76
C VAL A 124 -7.04 10.12 -11.20
N LEU A 125 -6.72 10.38 -9.92
CA LEU A 125 -5.61 9.73 -9.23
C LEU A 125 -6.03 8.34 -8.76
N VAL A 126 -5.33 7.31 -9.24
CA VAL A 126 -5.52 5.92 -8.81
C VAL A 126 -4.25 5.44 -8.11
N THR A 127 -4.34 4.88 -6.91
CA THR A 127 -3.18 4.36 -6.18
C THR A 127 -3.58 3.27 -5.18
N SER A 128 -2.62 2.56 -4.56
CA SER A 128 -2.96 1.59 -3.52
C SER A 128 -3.41 2.28 -2.23
N MET A 129 -2.59 3.24 -1.76
CA MET A 129 -2.83 4.06 -0.58
C MET A 129 -2.15 5.42 -0.78
N THR A 130 -2.73 6.50 -0.27
CA THR A 130 -2.08 7.82 -0.29
C THR A 130 -1.30 8.09 0.99
N SER A 131 -0.27 8.92 0.87
CA SER A 131 0.49 9.51 1.97
C SER A 131 0.59 11.03 1.78
N PRO A 132 1.08 11.80 2.77
CA PRO A 132 1.29 13.25 2.61
C PRO A 132 2.15 13.62 1.40
N ASP A 133 3.04 12.73 0.98
CA ASP A 133 3.93 12.95 -0.18
C ASP A 133 3.15 13.01 -1.51
N PHE A 134 1.89 12.52 -1.56
CA PHE A 134 1.02 12.61 -2.75
C PHE A 134 0.32 13.97 -2.89
N ILE A 135 0.51 14.92 -1.97
CA ILE A 135 -0.26 16.18 -1.95
C ILE A 135 -0.19 16.97 -3.26
N THR A 136 0.95 16.91 -3.95
CA THR A 136 1.14 17.57 -5.26
C THR A 136 0.26 16.98 -6.34
N SER A 137 0.05 15.66 -6.34
CA SER A 137 -0.84 14.98 -7.28
C SER A 137 -2.30 15.20 -6.90
N ILE A 138 -2.61 15.11 -5.60
CA ILE A 138 -3.96 15.28 -5.06
C ILE A 138 -4.52 16.65 -5.42
N ARG A 139 -3.70 17.71 -5.34
CA ARG A 139 -4.13 19.08 -5.70
C ARG A 139 -4.44 19.27 -7.19
N LYS A 140 -3.97 18.39 -8.06
CA LYS A 140 -4.22 18.47 -9.51
C LYS A 140 -5.39 17.60 -9.95
N CYS A 141 -5.63 16.49 -9.26
CA CYS A 141 -6.67 15.54 -9.66
C CYS A 141 -8.09 16.05 -9.37
N VAL A 142 -9.05 15.54 -10.14
CA VAL A 142 -10.49 15.82 -9.95
C VAL A 142 -11.21 14.73 -9.18
N ALA A 143 -10.58 13.56 -9.00
CA ALA A 143 -11.06 12.49 -8.14
C ALA A 143 -9.92 11.59 -7.67
N ILE A 144 -10.15 10.88 -6.57
CA ILE A 144 -9.18 9.95 -5.96
C ILE A 144 -9.83 8.58 -5.81
N VAL A 145 -9.16 7.54 -6.31
CA VAL A 145 -9.56 6.14 -6.15
C VAL A 145 -8.42 5.35 -5.52
N THR A 146 -8.69 4.60 -4.45
CA THR A 146 -7.66 3.78 -3.78
C THR A 146 -8.05 2.32 -3.61
N ASN A 147 -7.07 1.42 -3.66
CA ASN A 147 -7.28 0.00 -3.35
C ASN A 147 -7.62 -0.19 -1.88
N GLU A 148 -6.88 0.49 -1.00
CA GLU A 148 -6.92 0.31 0.44
C GLU A 148 -7.24 1.63 1.14
N GLY A 149 -7.96 1.55 2.26
CA GLY A 149 -8.27 2.72 3.06
C GLY A 149 -9.54 2.56 3.88
N GLY A 150 -9.56 3.25 5.01
CA GLY A 150 -10.75 3.43 5.85
C GLY A 150 -11.23 4.88 5.84
N LEU A 151 -12.38 5.15 6.45
CA LEU A 151 -12.98 6.50 6.48
C LEU A 151 -12.09 7.55 7.16
N THR A 152 -11.10 7.12 7.94
CA THR A 152 -10.13 7.94 8.66
C THR A 152 -8.72 7.90 8.04
N CYS A 153 -8.54 7.28 6.88
CA CYS A 153 -7.24 7.26 6.22
C CYS A 153 -6.88 8.62 5.61
N HIS A 154 -5.61 8.77 5.23
CA HIS A 154 -5.11 10.01 4.63
C HIS A 154 -5.93 10.46 3.42
N ALA A 155 -6.24 9.56 2.48
CA ALA A 155 -7.06 9.85 1.29
C ALA A 155 -8.44 10.41 1.68
N ALA A 156 -9.07 9.85 2.70
CA ALA A 156 -10.42 10.23 3.11
C ALA A 156 -10.46 11.58 3.84
N ILE A 157 -9.43 11.91 4.61
CA ILE A 157 -9.34 13.21 5.30
C ILE A 157 -9.06 14.31 4.27
N ILE A 158 -8.00 14.15 3.46
CA ILE A 158 -7.56 15.20 2.53
C ILE A 158 -8.55 15.46 1.39
N SER A 159 -9.26 14.43 0.94
CA SER A 159 -10.32 14.60 -0.08
C SER A 159 -11.46 15.48 0.41
N ARG A 160 -11.87 15.34 1.68
CA ARG A 160 -12.90 16.20 2.28
C ARG A 160 -12.42 17.63 2.48
N GLU A 161 -11.17 17.81 2.90
CA GLU A 161 -10.58 19.15 3.06
C GLU A 161 -10.50 19.91 1.73
N LEU A 162 -10.25 19.20 0.62
CA LEU A 162 -10.12 19.78 -0.70
C LEU A 162 -11.40 19.69 -1.55
N ASN A 163 -12.48 19.13 -1.00
CA ASN A 163 -13.74 18.84 -1.71
C ASN A 163 -13.54 18.05 -3.03
N ILE A 164 -12.69 17.03 -3.00
CA ILE A 164 -12.41 16.16 -4.15
C ILE A 164 -13.18 14.84 -3.98
N PRO A 165 -14.01 14.41 -4.94
CA PRO A 165 -14.67 13.11 -4.92
C PRO A 165 -13.68 11.97 -4.65
N CYS A 166 -13.99 11.10 -3.70
CA CYS A 166 -13.06 10.06 -3.28
C CYS A 166 -13.73 8.74 -2.94
N ILE A 167 -13.24 7.67 -3.57
CA ILE A 167 -13.63 6.29 -3.32
C ILE A 167 -12.41 5.52 -2.83
N ILE A 168 -12.57 4.82 -1.71
CA ILE A 168 -11.50 4.07 -1.03
C ILE A 168 -11.87 2.60 -0.89
N GLY A 169 -10.88 1.74 -0.66
CA GLY A 169 -11.15 0.33 -0.36
C GLY A 169 -11.72 -0.45 -1.54
N THR A 170 -11.36 -0.08 -2.77
CA THR A 170 -11.78 -0.81 -3.99
C THR A 170 -11.12 -2.18 -4.15
N LYS A 171 -10.10 -2.46 -3.33
CA LYS A 171 -9.25 -3.67 -3.30
C LYS A 171 -8.32 -3.81 -4.51
N ASN A 172 -8.78 -3.53 -5.73
CA ASN A 172 -8.03 -3.81 -6.96
C ASN A 172 -8.13 -2.71 -8.04
N ALA A 173 -8.42 -1.44 -7.70
CA ALA A 173 -8.41 -0.32 -8.65
C ALA A 173 -7.15 -0.24 -9.51
N THR A 174 -5.96 -0.37 -8.92
CA THR A 174 -4.68 -0.24 -9.66
C THR A 174 -4.44 -1.36 -10.67
N GLN A 175 -5.16 -2.47 -10.55
CA GLN A 175 -5.07 -3.62 -11.47
C GLN A 175 -6.19 -3.57 -12.52
N PHE A 176 -7.36 -3.04 -12.12
CA PHE A 176 -8.54 -2.94 -12.96
C PHE A 176 -8.48 -1.75 -13.92
N LEU A 177 -8.06 -0.58 -13.44
CA LEU A 177 -7.93 0.66 -14.21
C LEU A 177 -6.51 0.80 -14.74
N LYS A 178 -6.36 1.22 -15.99
CA LYS A 178 -5.07 1.44 -16.66
C LYS A 178 -4.81 2.92 -16.88
N ASP A 179 -3.52 3.26 -16.94
CA ASP A 179 -3.09 4.61 -17.30
C ASP A 179 -3.68 5.00 -18.66
N GLY A 180 -4.37 6.14 -18.70
CA GLY A 180 -5.01 6.66 -19.92
C GLY A 180 -6.49 6.34 -20.05
N ASP A 181 -7.06 5.44 -19.25
CA ASP A 181 -8.50 5.15 -19.28
C ASP A 181 -9.30 6.40 -18.93
N LYS A 182 -10.39 6.64 -19.65
CA LYS A 182 -11.34 7.70 -19.29
C LYS A 182 -12.38 7.10 -18.35
N VAL A 183 -12.61 7.71 -17.20
CA VAL A 183 -13.52 7.16 -16.19
C VAL A 183 -14.45 8.23 -15.62
N GLU A 184 -15.65 7.80 -15.25
CA GLU A 184 -16.52 8.53 -14.35
C GLU A 184 -16.36 7.97 -12.93
N VAL A 185 -16.07 8.84 -11.97
CA VAL A 185 -16.07 8.54 -10.55
C VAL A 185 -17.34 9.12 -9.95
N ASN A 186 -18.31 8.26 -9.64
CA ASN A 186 -19.54 8.61 -8.92
C ASN A 186 -19.36 8.24 -7.44
N ALA A 187 -18.83 9.19 -6.66
CA ALA A 187 -18.62 9.01 -5.23
C ALA A 187 -19.89 9.25 -4.39
N ASP A 188 -21.05 9.50 -4.99
CA ASP A 188 -22.33 9.47 -4.27
C ASP A 188 -22.80 8.01 -4.09
N GLU A 189 -22.52 7.17 -5.08
CA GLU A 189 -22.88 5.75 -5.10
C GLU A 189 -21.70 4.80 -4.81
N GLY A 190 -20.48 5.34 -4.76
CA GLY A 190 -19.26 4.55 -4.55
C GLY A 190 -18.88 3.69 -5.76
N VAL A 191 -19.12 4.21 -6.96
CA VAL A 191 -18.95 3.51 -8.24
C VAL A 191 -17.97 4.25 -9.14
N VAL A 192 -17.06 3.51 -9.78
CA VAL A 192 -16.20 3.99 -10.87
C VAL A 192 -16.55 3.23 -12.14
N THR A 193 -16.81 3.95 -13.23
CA THR A 193 -17.20 3.38 -14.53
C THR A 193 -16.20 3.81 -15.58
N VAL A 194 -15.67 2.85 -16.35
CA VAL A 194 -14.84 3.14 -17.52
C VAL A 194 -15.74 3.62 -18.67
N LEU A 195 -15.39 4.77 -19.24
CA LEU A 195 -16.06 5.37 -20.39
C LEU A 195 -15.26 4.99 -21.65
N GLU A 196 -15.92 4.35 -22.62
CA GLU A 196 -15.32 3.97 -23.92
C GLU A 196 -14.72 5.17 -24.68
#